data_AF-A0A1F5AQ25-F1
#
_entry.id   AF-A0A1F5AQ25-F1
#
_cell.length_a   1.000
_cell.length_b   1.000
_cell.length_c   1.000
_cell.angle_alpha   90.00
_cell.angle_beta   90.00
_cell.angle_gamma   90.00
#
_symmetry.space_group_name_H-M   'P 1'
#
loop_
_entity.id
_entity.type
_entity.pdbx_description
1 polymer ?
#
loop_
_entity_poly.entity_id
_entity_poly.type
_entity_poly.pdbx_seq_one_letter_code
_entity_poly.pdbx_strand_id
1 'polypeptide(L)'
;MKHLARFLVLVLCFGTAHPSEGCTIVMVSQGKIVLAGNKEDWKNPLTKIWFISASSGKHGRVRVGFDDMYAQGGMNDRGLFIDANALSFTGWQPVEGKPTFEGDLLDTILAECATVEEAIAFCSRYNIPGPARARFPIADRTGASMVVEYGQGQVQYVRKTGAYQIATNFVITNVKGENYPCTRYRIVDQMLKKAADISLDLTVRAKDSRGRGRMSSLSSAVL
;
A
#
# COMPACT_ATOMS: atom_id res chain seq x y z
N MET A 1 60.84 -12.84 -25.75
CA MET A 1 59.76 -13.39 -24.90
C MET A 1 58.58 -12.43 -24.99
N LYS A 2 57.44 -12.89 -25.52
CA LYS A 2 56.27 -12.06 -25.84
C LYS A 2 55.45 -11.85 -24.56
N HIS A 3 55.39 -10.62 -24.03
CA HIS A 3 54.51 -10.29 -22.91
C HIS A 3 53.09 -10.10 -23.43
N LEU A 4 52.26 -11.12 -23.26
CA LEU A 4 50.83 -11.10 -23.57
C LEU A 4 50.11 -10.34 -22.45
N ALA A 5 49.80 -9.06 -22.67
CA ALA A 5 48.99 -8.28 -21.74
C ALA A 5 47.53 -8.82 -21.75
N ARG A 6 47.11 -9.42 -20.64
CA ARG A 6 45.72 -9.82 -20.42
C ARG A 6 44.87 -8.58 -20.15
N PHE A 7 44.06 -8.17 -21.11
CA PHE A 7 43.00 -7.19 -20.90
C PHE A 7 41.85 -7.87 -20.14
N LEU A 8 41.68 -7.53 -18.86
CA LEU A 8 40.51 -7.89 -18.08
C LEU A 8 39.40 -6.89 -18.45
N VAL A 9 38.46 -7.31 -19.30
CA VAL A 9 37.26 -6.51 -19.59
C VAL A 9 36.34 -6.60 -18.38
N LEU A 10 36.32 -5.55 -17.57
CA LEU A 10 35.37 -5.38 -16.48
C LEU A 10 34.00 -5.04 -17.10
N VAL A 11 33.13 -6.04 -17.26
CA VAL A 11 31.73 -5.80 -17.65
C VAL A 11 31.03 -5.15 -16.46
N LEU A 12 30.96 -3.82 -16.50
CA LEU A 12 30.07 -3.03 -15.64
C LEU A 12 28.63 -3.35 -16.04
N CYS A 13 28.03 -4.33 -15.37
CA CYS A 13 26.59 -4.50 -15.34
C CYS A 13 25.99 -3.24 -14.69
N PHE A 14 25.66 -2.25 -15.52
CA PHE A 14 24.74 -1.18 -15.12
C PHE A 14 23.38 -1.83 -14.89
N GLY A 15 23.15 -2.31 -13.67
CA GLY A 15 21.82 -2.64 -13.21
C GLY A 15 20.98 -1.39 -13.35
N THR A 16 19.99 -1.43 -14.23
CA THR A 16 19.01 -0.36 -14.37
C THR A 16 18.25 -0.27 -13.05
N ALA A 17 18.69 0.63 -12.18
CA ALA A 17 17.91 1.04 -11.03
C ALA A 17 16.67 1.75 -11.59
N HIS A 18 15.60 0.99 -11.81
CA HIS A 18 14.31 1.59 -12.10
C HIS A 18 13.99 2.54 -10.94
N PRO A 19 13.61 3.80 -11.20
CA PRO A 19 13.06 4.66 -10.16
C PRO A 19 11.81 3.95 -9.65
N SER A 20 11.94 3.27 -8.51
CA SER A 20 10.82 2.56 -7.92
C SER A 20 9.88 3.62 -7.39
N GLU A 21 8.69 3.71 -7.97
CA GLU A 21 7.53 4.31 -7.33
C GLU A 21 7.49 3.85 -5.87
N GLY A 22 7.48 4.84 -4.99
CA GLY A 22 8.02 4.75 -3.64
C GLY A 22 6.95 4.79 -2.55
N CYS A 23 5.75 4.26 -2.83
CA CYS A 23 4.59 4.45 -1.97
C CYS A 23 4.78 3.77 -0.61
N THR A 24 4.59 4.52 0.49
CA THR A 24 4.68 4.01 1.86
C THR A 24 3.37 4.29 2.56
N ILE A 25 2.68 3.23 3.00
CA ILE A 25 1.48 3.33 3.84
C ILE A 25 1.79 2.79 5.23
N VAL A 26 1.33 3.52 6.24
CA VAL A 26 1.48 3.20 7.65
C VAL A 26 0.10 3.24 8.30
N MET A 27 -0.28 2.14 8.96
CA MET A 27 -1.53 2.00 9.70
C MET A 27 -1.17 1.66 11.14
N VAL A 28 -1.55 2.52 12.09
CA VAL A 28 -1.14 2.43 13.50
C VAL A 28 -2.35 2.54 14.42
N SER A 29 -2.30 1.84 15.56
CA SER A 29 -3.33 1.92 16.58
C SER A 29 -2.76 1.73 17.99
N GLN A 30 -3.09 2.63 18.92
CA GLN A 30 -2.75 2.50 20.34
C GLN A 30 -3.87 3.11 21.19
N GLY A 31 -4.45 2.31 22.08
CA GLY A 31 -5.60 2.73 22.88
C GLY A 31 -6.77 3.16 21.99
N LYS A 32 -7.18 4.43 22.10
CA LYS A 32 -8.27 5.02 21.30
C LYS A 32 -7.80 5.70 20.01
N ILE A 33 -6.48 5.78 19.79
CA ILE A 33 -5.91 6.43 18.62
C ILE A 33 -5.75 5.38 17.51
N VAL A 34 -6.30 5.70 16.34
CA VAL A 34 -6.09 4.97 15.09
C VAL A 34 -5.69 6.01 14.04
N LEU A 35 -4.60 5.80 13.34
CA LEU A 35 -4.13 6.69 12.27
C LEU A 35 -3.73 5.85 11.06
N ALA A 36 -4.12 6.29 9.88
CA ALA A 36 -3.62 5.74 8.63
C ALA A 36 -3.00 6.88 7.81
N GLY A 37 -1.81 6.66 7.29
CA GLY A 37 -1.11 7.67 6.51
C GLY A 37 -0.39 7.07 5.32
N ASN A 38 -0.37 7.82 4.24
CA ASN A 38 0.27 7.43 2.99
C ASN A 38 1.22 8.50 2.47
N LYS A 39 2.28 8.05 1.83
CA LYS A 39 3.14 8.85 0.96
C LYS A 39 3.03 8.28 -0.43
N GLU A 40 2.56 9.09 -1.35
CA GLU A 40 2.40 8.73 -2.75
C GLU A 40 3.55 9.31 -3.59
N ASP A 41 4.19 8.41 -4.33
CA ASP A 41 5.35 8.71 -5.18
C ASP A 41 5.01 8.28 -6.62
N TRP A 42 4.27 9.15 -7.30
CA TRP A 42 3.84 8.97 -8.68
C TRP A 42 4.44 10.05 -9.59
N LYS A 43 4.14 10.03 -10.90
CA LYS A 43 4.64 11.03 -11.87
C LYS A 43 3.68 12.19 -12.11
N ASN A 44 2.38 12.01 -11.83
CA ASN A 44 1.39 13.06 -12.03
C ASN A 44 1.38 14.03 -10.84
N PRO A 45 1.72 15.33 -11.00
CA PRO A 45 1.76 16.29 -9.89
C PRO A 45 0.41 16.92 -9.56
N LEU A 46 -0.64 16.65 -10.34
CA LEU A 46 -1.93 17.33 -10.24
C LEU A 46 -2.86 16.62 -9.26
N THR A 47 -2.44 16.54 -7.99
CA THR A 47 -3.20 15.91 -6.92
C THR A 47 -4.58 16.55 -6.74
N LYS A 48 -5.61 15.72 -6.63
CA LYS A 48 -7.01 16.11 -6.38
C LYS A 48 -7.56 15.39 -5.15
N ILE A 49 -8.50 16.05 -4.50
CA ILE A 49 -9.34 15.48 -3.45
C ILE A 49 -10.79 15.62 -3.89
N TRP A 50 -11.56 14.53 -3.84
CA TRP A 50 -12.99 14.55 -4.14
C TRP A 50 -13.79 14.11 -2.93
N PHE A 51 -14.85 14.86 -2.63
CA PHE A 51 -15.80 14.55 -1.57
C PHE A 51 -17.10 14.04 -2.19
N ILE A 52 -17.53 12.87 -1.74
CA ILE A 52 -18.77 12.24 -2.18
C ILE A 52 -19.67 12.14 -0.98
N SER A 53 -20.84 12.77 -1.06
CA SER A 53 -21.84 12.70 0.00
C SER A 53 -22.42 11.28 0.11
N ALA A 54 -22.81 10.90 1.32
CA ALA A 54 -23.54 9.65 1.54
C ALA A 54 -24.83 9.64 0.72
N SER A 55 -25.24 8.45 0.28
CA SER A 55 -26.50 8.23 -0.42
C SER A 55 -27.15 6.94 0.08
N SER A 56 -28.35 6.63 -0.39
CA SER A 56 -29.09 5.46 0.08
C SER A 56 -28.25 4.19 -0.05
N GLY A 57 -27.92 3.58 1.10
CA GLY A 57 -27.10 2.37 1.18
C GLY A 57 -25.61 2.54 0.87
N LYS A 58 -25.08 3.78 0.75
CA LYS A 58 -23.66 4.04 0.50
C LYS A 58 -23.09 5.08 1.47
N HIS A 59 -21.88 4.83 1.95
CA HIS A 59 -21.14 5.75 2.81
C HIS A 59 -20.65 6.99 2.07
N GLY A 60 -20.69 8.13 2.76
CA GLY A 60 -19.98 9.32 2.33
C GLY A 60 -18.48 9.07 2.41
N ARG A 61 -17.71 9.61 1.47
CA ARG A 61 -16.27 9.29 1.36
C ARG A 61 -15.47 10.42 0.75
N VAL A 62 -14.22 10.49 1.18
CA VAL A 62 -13.18 11.31 0.55
C VAL A 62 -12.25 10.41 -0.23
N ARG A 63 -11.89 10.84 -1.43
CA ARG A 63 -10.91 10.17 -2.30
C ARG A 63 -9.77 11.12 -2.59
N VAL A 64 -8.57 10.56 -2.63
CA VAL A 64 -7.33 11.27 -2.98
C VAL A 64 -6.74 10.59 -4.20
N GLY A 65 -6.41 11.38 -5.22
CA GLY A 65 -5.86 10.89 -6.49
C GLY A 65 -5.34 12.04 -7.33
N PHE A 66 -5.45 11.94 -8.65
CA PHE A 66 -4.94 12.95 -9.59
C PHE A 66 -6.04 13.51 -10.50
N ASP A 67 -5.72 14.46 -11.37
CA ASP A 67 -6.67 15.08 -12.28
C ASP A 67 -7.20 14.15 -13.39
N ASP A 68 -6.66 12.95 -13.50
CA ASP A 68 -7.14 11.86 -14.36
C ASP A 68 -8.35 11.09 -13.79
N MET A 69 -8.89 11.53 -12.66
CA MET A 69 -10.04 10.93 -11.96
C MET A 69 -9.77 9.53 -11.39
N TYR A 70 -8.51 9.09 -11.36
CA TYR A 70 -8.12 7.82 -10.75
C TYR A 70 -7.73 8.04 -9.28
N ALA A 71 -8.54 7.51 -8.37
CA ALA A 71 -8.25 7.55 -6.93
C ALA A 71 -7.12 6.56 -6.59
N GLN A 72 -6.17 7.01 -5.76
CA GLN A 72 -5.12 6.15 -5.19
C GLN A 72 -5.56 5.58 -3.85
N GLY A 73 -6.27 6.39 -3.05
CA GLY A 73 -6.77 6.00 -1.74
C GLY A 73 -7.89 6.91 -1.24
N GLY A 74 -8.34 6.66 -0.01
CA GLY A 74 -9.39 7.46 0.61
C GLY A 74 -9.85 6.93 1.95
N MET A 75 -10.87 7.58 2.50
CA MET A 75 -11.54 7.17 3.74
C MET A 75 -13.03 7.49 3.66
N ASN A 76 -13.86 6.67 4.30
CA ASN A 76 -15.30 6.92 4.40
C ASN A 76 -15.74 7.45 5.77
N ASP A 77 -17.01 7.87 5.85
CA ASP A 77 -17.66 8.41 7.05
C ASP A 77 -17.89 7.38 8.17
N ARG A 78 -17.46 6.13 7.97
CA ARG A 78 -17.43 5.07 8.98
C ARG A 78 -16.03 4.85 9.55
N GLY A 79 -15.03 5.58 9.04
CA GLY A 79 -13.64 5.47 9.43
C GLY A 79 -12.93 4.26 8.80
N LEU A 80 -13.38 3.78 7.65
CA LEU A 80 -12.65 2.81 6.83
C LEU A 80 -11.73 3.54 5.86
N PHE A 81 -10.44 3.28 5.97
CA PHE A 81 -9.37 3.76 5.10
C PHE A 81 -8.95 2.65 4.13
N ILE A 82 -8.60 3.02 2.89
CA ILE A 82 -7.98 2.13 1.91
C ILE A 82 -7.04 2.91 0.98
N ASP A 83 -5.97 2.26 0.55
CA ASP A 83 -5.00 2.78 -0.40
C ASP A 83 -4.46 1.66 -1.31
N ALA A 84 -3.52 1.99 -2.20
CA ALA A 84 -2.86 1.03 -3.08
C ALA A 84 -1.33 1.22 -3.12
N ASN A 85 -0.59 0.11 -3.18
CA ASN A 85 0.80 0.11 -3.62
C ASN A 85 0.92 -0.58 -4.97
N ALA A 86 1.54 0.07 -5.95
CA ALA A 86 1.90 -0.57 -7.20
C ALA A 86 2.92 -1.71 -7.00
N LEU A 87 2.76 -2.79 -7.75
CA LEU A 87 3.62 -3.97 -7.79
C LEU A 87 3.98 -4.33 -9.23
N SER A 88 5.10 -5.02 -9.41
CA SER A 88 5.30 -5.83 -10.61
C SER A 88 4.23 -6.93 -10.69
N PHE A 89 4.01 -7.47 -11.90
CA PHE A 89 3.00 -8.51 -12.10
C PHE A 89 3.22 -9.70 -11.15
N THR A 90 2.20 -10.04 -10.36
CA THR A 90 2.29 -11.00 -9.26
C THR A 90 2.06 -12.44 -9.68
N GLY A 91 1.65 -12.68 -10.93
CA GLY A 91 1.19 -13.99 -11.39
C GLY A 91 -0.24 -14.32 -10.95
N TRP A 92 -1.03 -13.31 -10.55
CA TRP A 92 -2.44 -13.46 -10.22
C TRP A 92 -3.22 -14.20 -11.30
N GLN A 93 -4.09 -15.11 -10.88
CA GLN A 93 -5.04 -15.82 -11.72
C GLN A 93 -6.43 -15.79 -11.07
N PRO A 94 -7.50 -15.75 -11.87
CA PRO A 94 -8.85 -15.88 -11.35
C PRO A 94 -9.07 -17.30 -10.79
N VAL A 95 -9.85 -17.39 -9.72
CA VAL A 95 -10.37 -18.66 -9.19
C VAL A 95 -11.58 -19.08 -10.01
N GLU A 96 -11.57 -20.31 -10.54
CA GLU A 96 -12.68 -20.85 -11.31
C GLU A 96 -13.99 -20.88 -10.50
N GLY A 97 -15.12 -20.58 -11.15
CA GLY A 97 -16.45 -20.55 -10.53
C GLY A 97 -16.73 -19.33 -9.64
N LYS A 98 -15.73 -18.48 -9.38
CA LYS A 98 -15.90 -17.23 -8.63
C LYS A 98 -16.18 -16.05 -9.59
N PRO A 99 -17.21 -15.23 -9.36
CA PRO A 99 -17.49 -14.10 -10.25
C PRO A 99 -16.35 -13.07 -10.19
N THR A 100 -15.99 -12.49 -11.32
CA THR A 100 -15.02 -11.37 -11.37
C THR A 100 -15.71 -10.08 -10.97
N PHE A 101 -15.07 -9.32 -10.09
CA PHE A 101 -15.51 -7.98 -9.77
C PHE A 101 -15.11 -7.02 -10.89
N GLU A 102 -16.12 -6.37 -11.46
CA GLU A 102 -15.97 -5.32 -12.46
C GLU A 102 -16.29 -3.97 -11.81
N GLY A 103 -15.35 -3.03 -11.86
CA GLY A 103 -15.55 -1.68 -11.33
C GLY A 103 -14.34 -1.13 -10.56
N ASP A 104 -14.54 0.02 -9.93
CA ASP A 104 -13.55 0.65 -9.06
C ASP A 104 -13.61 -0.02 -7.67
N LEU A 105 -12.62 -0.88 -7.40
CA LEU A 105 -12.51 -1.62 -6.14
C LEU A 105 -12.40 -0.69 -4.93
N LEU A 106 -11.56 0.34 -5.05
CA LEU A 106 -11.26 1.30 -3.97
C LEU A 106 -12.53 2.07 -3.61
N ASP A 107 -13.20 2.64 -4.62
CA ASP A 107 -14.43 3.40 -4.43
C ASP A 107 -15.56 2.52 -3.89
N THR A 108 -15.67 1.28 -4.37
CA THR A 108 -16.72 0.35 -3.95
C THR A 108 -16.54 -0.09 -2.51
N ILE A 109 -15.31 -0.43 -2.09
CA ILE A 109 -15.02 -0.74 -0.68
C ILE A 109 -15.35 0.46 0.20
N LEU A 110 -14.93 1.66 -0.18
CA LEU A 110 -15.24 2.88 0.58
C LEU A 110 -16.75 3.15 0.63
N ALA A 111 -17.49 2.84 -0.43
CA ALA A 111 -18.93 3.11 -0.50
C ALA A 111 -19.76 2.08 0.28
N GLU A 112 -19.31 0.82 0.39
CA GLU A 112 -20.12 -0.30 0.90
C GLU A 112 -19.68 -0.88 2.23
N CYS A 113 -18.42 -0.68 2.63
CA CYS A 113 -17.85 -1.32 3.82
C CYS A 113 -17.57 -0.30 4.92
N ALA A 114 -17.82 -0.66 6.17
CA ALA A 114 -17.51 0.13 7.36
C ALA A 114 -16.33 -0.44 8.16
N THR A 115 -15.96 -1.70 7.94
CA THR A 115 -14.95 -2.42 8.71
C THR A 115 -14.03 -3.26 7.81
N VAL A 116 -12.86 -3.63 8.35
CA VAL A 116 -11.93 -4.56 7.71
C VAL A 116 -12.61 -5.91 7.44
N GLU A 117 -13.47 -6.39 8.34
CA GLU A 117 -14.20 -7.64 8.15
C GLU A 117 -15.19 -7.57 6.97
N GLU A 118 -15.92 -6.46 6.84
CA GLU A 118 -16.80 -6.25 5.70
C GLU A 118 -16.02 -6.17 4.38
N ALA A 119 -14.86 -5.52 4.37
CA ALA A 119 -13.98 -5.49 3.21
C ALA A 119 -13.41 -6.89 2.86
N ILE A 120 -13.07 -7.71 3.85
CA ILE A 120 -12.68 -9.12 3.62
C ILE A 120 -13.85 -9.91 3.04
N ALA A 121 -15.05 -9.76 3.59
CA ALA A 121 -16.24 -10.41 3.09
C ALA A 121 -16.52 -10.01 1.64
N PHE A 122 -16.42 -8.72 1.32
CA PHE A 122 -16.52 -8.21 -0.05
C PHE A 122 -15.49 -8.89 -0.97
N CYS A 123 -14.21 -8.82 -0.63
CA CYS A 123 -13.13 -9.38 -1.44
C CYS A 123 -13.24 -10.91 -1.60
N SER A 124 -13.77 -11.59 -0.60
CA SER A 124 -13.93 -13.04 -0.61
C SER A 124 -15.05 -13.50 -1.53
N ARG A 125 -16.00 -12.63 -1.93
CA ARG A 125 -17.05 -12.97 -2.90
C ARG A 125 -16.58 -12.96 -4.35
N TYR A 126 -15.54 -12.19 -4.68
CA TYR A 126 -15.14 -11.96 -6.08
C TYR A 126 -13.70 -12.37 -6.40
N ASN A 127 -13.46 -12.68 -7.68
CA ASN A 127 -12.14 -12.53 -8.26
C ASN A 127 -11.88 -11.03 -8.42
N ILE A 128 -10.88 -10.53 -7.71
CA ILE A 128 -10.45 -9.13 -7.81
C ILE A 128 -9.17 -9.12 -8.65
N PRO A 129 -9.16 -8.49 -9.84
CA PRO A 129 -7.95 -8.42 -10.67
C PRO A 129 -6.85 -7.49 -10.12
N GLY A 130 -7.21 -6.51 -9.28
CA GLY A 130 -6.27 -5.52 -8.72
C GLY A 130 -4.97 -6.11 -8.16
N PRO A 131 -5.02 -7.17 -7.32
CA PRO A 131 -3.85 -7.90 -6.82
C PRO A 131 -2.86 -8.44 -7.88
N ALA A 132 -3.20 -8.42 -9.17
CA ALA A 132 -2.28 -8.71 -10.26
C ALA A 132 -1.11 -7.72 -10.34
N ARG A 133 -1.32 -6.45 -9.98
CA ARG A 133 -0.31 -5.38 -10.08
C ARG A 133 -0.34 -4.38 -8.91
N ALA A 134 -1.12 -4.67 -7.88
CA ALA A 134 -1.19 -3.83 -6.70
C ALA A 134 -1.40 -4.65 -5.44
N ARG A 135 -1.28 -4.01 -4.29
CA ARG A 135 -1.78 -4.51 -3.00
C ARG A 135 -2.52 -3.39 -2.29
N PHE A 136 -3.51 -3.75 -1.50
CA PHE A 136 -4.48 -2.80 -0.93
C PHE A 136 -4.42 -2.82 0.59
N PRO A 137 -3.63 -1.94 1.23
CA PRO A 137 -3.74 -1.70 2.67
C PRO A 137 -5.11 -1.09 3.02
N ILE A 138 -5.74 -1.64 4.06
CA ILE A 138 -7.06 -1.25 4.56
C ILE A 138 -7.00 -1.19 6.08
N ALA A 139 -7.54 -0.13 6.69
CA ALA A 139 -7.66 0.01 8.13
C ALA A 139 -9.04 0.54 8.52
N ASP A 140 -9.54 0.19 9.69
CA ASP A 140 -10.80 0.73 10.21
C ASP A 140 -10.64 1.40 11.58
N ARG A 141 -11.66 2.17 11.98
CA ARG A 141 -11.73 2.89 13.26
C ARG A 141 -11.57 2.04 14.52
N THR A 142 -11.64 0.70 14.43
CA THR A 142 -11.38 -0.18 15.58
C THR A 142 -9.89 -0.38 15.84
N GLY A 143 -9.04 0.06 14.90
CA GLY A 143 -7.62 -0.21 14.90
C GLY A 143 -7.25 -1.53 14.23
N ALA A 144 -8.22 -2.24 13.66
CA ALA A 144 -7.94 -3.36 12.77
C ALA A 144 -7.35 -2.84 11.46
N SER A 145 -6.39 -3.57 10.91
CA SER A 145 -5.92 -3.33 9.55
C SER A 145 -5.51 -4.62 8.88
N MET A 146 -5.52 -4.59 7.55
CA MET A 146 -5.07 -5.67 6.70
C MET A 146 -4.37 -5.13 5.45
N VAL A 147 -3.70 -6.02 4.72
CA VAL A 147 -3.31 -5.77 3.33
C VAL A 147 -3.82 -6.91 2.46
N VAL A 148 -4.59 -6.58 1.43
CA VAL A 148 -5.00 -7.53 0.40
C VAL A 148 -3.90 -7.61 -0.65
N GLU A 149 -3.36 -8.79 -0.89
CA GLU A 149 -2.32 -9.01 -1.91
C GLU A 149 -2.47 -10.39 -2.56
N TYR A 150 -1.77 -10.60 -3.69
CA TYR A 150 -1.62 -11.93 -4.26
C TYR A 150 -0.21 -12.44 -4.00
N GLY A 151 -0.11 -13.53 -3.27
CA GLY A 151 1.15 -14.11 -2.84
C GLY A 151 0.97 -15.58 -2.49
N GLN A 152 2.04 -16.36 -2.63
CA GLN A 152 1.99 -17.81 -2.43
C GLN A 152 0.90 -18.49 -3.28
N GLY A 153 0.64 -17.99 -4.49
CA GLY A 153 -0.32 -18.58 -5.45
C GLY A 153 -1.80 -18.33 -5.14
N GLN A 154 -2.15 -17.46 -4.19
CA GLN A 154 -3.54 -17.13 -3.87
C GLN A 154 -3.69 -15.71 -3.31
N VAL A 155 -4.93 -15.24 -3.19
CA VAL A 155 -5.23 -13.98 -2.49
C VAL A 155 -4.96 -14.17 -0.99
N GLN A 156 -4.26 -13.21 -0.40
CA GLN A 156 -3.89 -13.15 1.00
C GLN A 156 -4.52 -11.93 1.67
N TYR A 157 -5.03 -12.12 2.88
CA TYR A 157 -5.51 -11.06 3.76
C TYR A 157 -4.55 -10.93 4.93
N VAL A 158 -3.46 -10.19 4.73
CA VAL A 158 -2.39 -10.08 5.73
C VAL A 158 -2.87 -9.14 6.84
N ARG A 159 -3.26 -9.69 7.98
CA ARG A 159 -3.76 -8.89 9.12
C ARG A 159 -2.62 -8.31 9.93
N LYS A 160 -2.84 -7.12 10.49
CA LYS A 160 -1.94 -6.51 11.47
C LYS A 160 -1.83 -7.36 12.72
N THR A 161 -0.60 -7.55 13.18
CA THR A 161 -0.29 -8.08 14.51
C THR A 161 0.37 -6.97 15.33
N GLY A 162 -0.12 -6.75 16.55
CA GLY A 162 0.36 -5.66 17.40
C GLY A 162 -0.12 -4.26 17.00
N ALA A 163 0.74 -3.27 17.24
CA ALA A 163 0.35 -1.86 17.22
C ALA A 163 0.35 -1.19 15.84
N TYR A 164 1.05 -1.75 14.84
CA TYR A 164 1.18 -1.13 13.53
C TYR A 164 1.29 -2.13 12.38
N GLN A 165 1.00 -1.68 11.17
CA GLN A 165 1.18 -2.40 9.92
C GLN A 165 1.68 -1.45 8.83
N ILE A 166 2.62 -1.93 8.01
CA ILE A 166 3.29 -1.14 6.97
C ILE A 166 3.02 -1.82 5.64
N ALA A 167 2.72 -1.02 4.61
CA ALA A 167 2.65 -1.50 3.23
C ALA A 167 3.56 -0.64 2.33
N THR A 168 4.35 -1.34 1.52
CA THR A 168 5.17 -0.74 0.45
C THR A 168 5.10 -1.68 -0.77
N ASN A 169 5.82 -1.36 -1.83
CA ASN A 169 5.76 -1.99 -3.15
C ASN A 169 6.39 -3.40 -3.26
N PHE A 170 6.10 -4.31 -2.32
CA PHE A 170 6.43 -5.74 -2.41
C PHE A 170 5.34 -6.59 -1.77
N VAL A 171 5.25 -7.87 -2.16
CA VAL A 171 4.32 -8.86 -1.57
C VAL A 171 4.89 -9.39 -0.27
N ILE A 172 4.26 -9.10 0.87
CA ILE A 172 4.84 -9.41 2.19
C ILE A 172 4.80 -10.91 2.51
N THR A 173 3.79 -11.65 2.04
CA THR A 173 3.70 -13.10 2.25
C THR A 173 4.81 -13.89 1.55
N ASN A 174 5.52 -13.27 0.60
CA ASN A 174 6.65 -13.90 -0.08
C ASN A 174 7.98 -13.67 0.66
N VAL A 175 8.00 -12.82 1.70
CA VAL A 175 9.19 -12.53 2.50
C VAL A 175 9.35 -13.59 3.60
N LYS A 176 10.57 -14.07 3.78
CA LYS A 176 10.94 -15.02 4.85
C LYS A 176 11.58 -14.27 6.02
N GLY A 177 11.02 -14.43 7.22
CA GLY A 177 11.47 -13.73 8.42
C GLY A 177 11.42 -12.20 8.27
N GLU A 178 12.31 -11.48 8.95
CA GLU A 178 12.40 -10.01 8.86
C GLU A 178 13.28 -9.50 7.71
N ASN A 179 13.54 -10.33 6.68
CA ASN A 179 14.38 -9.96 5.55
C ASN A 179 13.62 -9.12 4.50
N TYR A 180 13.07 -7.98 4.91
CA TYR A 180 12.26 -7.13 4.05
C TYR A 180 13.10 -6.48 2.94
N PRO A 181 12.73 -6.64 1.64
CA PRO A 181 13.53 -6.18 0.52
C PRO A 181 13.51 -4.65 0.35
N CYS A 182 12.54 -3.98 0.96
CA CYS A 182 12.34 -2.54 0.84
C CYS A 182 13.04 -1.79 1.97
N THR A 183 13.95 -0.88 1.62
CA THR A 183 14.63 -0.01 2.59
C THR A 183 13.67 0.93 3.30
N ARG A 184 12.66 1.48 2.62
CA ARG A 184 11.62 2.32 3.25
C ARG A 184 10.89 1.55 4.35
N TYR A 185 10.43 0.34 4.02
CA TYR A 185 9.78 -0.55 4.99
C TYR A 185 10.65 -0.77 6.23
N ARG A 186 11.93 -1.11 6.06
CA ARG A 186 12.84 -1.35 7.19
C ARG A 186 13.06 -0.12 8.07
N ILE A 187 13.15 1.08 7.47
CA ILE A 187 13.27 2.33 8.23
C ILE A 187 12.00 2.57 9.05
N VAL A 188 10.83 2.47 8.43
CA VAL A 188 9.54 2.64 9.12
C VAL A 188 9.38 1.64 10.26
N ASP A 189 9.67 0.37 10.00
CA ASP A 189 9.60 -0.70 11.00
C ASP A 189 10.49 -0.40 12.20
N GLN A 190 11.74 0.05 11.97
CA GLN A 190 12.64 0.46 13.03
C GLN A 190 12.14 1.68 13.82
N MET A 191 11.54 2.66 13.15
CA MET A 191 10.97 3.85 13.81
C MET A 191 9.81 3.47 14.72
N LEU A 192 8.88 2.65 14.22
CA LEU A 192 7.68 2.26 14.96
C LEU A 192 8.00 1.28 16.09
N LYS A 193 8.94 0.33 15.91
CA LYS A 193 9.41 -0.57 16.98
C LYS A 193 10.03 0.16 18.17
N LYS A 194 10.69 1.29 17.93
CA LYS A 194 11.39 2.08 18.97
C LYS A 194 10.48 3.10 19.66
N ALA A 195 9.30 3.35 19.13
CA ALA A 195 8.39 4.33 19.69
C ALA A 195 7.68 3.77 20.92
N ALA A 196 7.66 4.54 22.01
CA ALA A 196 6.86 4.20 23.19
C ALA A 196 5.37 4.47 22.93
N ASP A 197 5.07 5.60 22.28
CA ASP A 197 3.72 6.06 22.01
C ASP A 197 3.51 6.39 20.53
N ILE A 198 2.30 6.13 20.06
CA ILE A 198 1.85 6.49 18.71
C ILE A 198 1.37 7.93 18.73
N SER A 199 1.82 8.72 17.75
CA SER A 199 1.41 10.12 17.58
C SER A 199 1.27 10.45 16.10
N LEU A 200 0.50 11.51 15.80
CA LEU A 200 0.39 12.04 14.45
C LEU A 200 1.76 12.40 13.86
N ASP A 201 2.62 13.07 14.63
CA ASP A 201 3.98 13.42 14.20
C ASP A 201 4.81 12.18 13.84
N LEU A 202 4.78 11.14 14.69
CA LEU A 202 5.46 9.90 14.40
C LEU A 202 4.96 9.27 13.10
N THR A 203 3.63 9.22 12.91
CA THR A 203 3.03 8.68 11.68
C THR A 203 3.45 9.46 10.45
N VAL A 204 3.46 10.80 10.52
CA VAL A 204 3.93 11.68 9.43
C VAL A 204 5.40 11.40 9.10
N ARG A 205 6.28 11.38 10.11
CA ARG A 205 7.71 11.09 9.90
C ARG A 205 7.94 9.69 9.35
N ALA A 206 7.18 8.71 9.83
CA ALA A 206 7.27 7.33 9.40
C ALA A 206 6.96 7.18 7.91
N LYS A 207 5.79 7.65 7.46
CA LYS A 207 5.42 7.58 6.04
C LYS A 207 6.41 8.35 5.14
N ASP A 208 7.02 9.43 5.65
CA ASP A 208 7.93 10.29 4.89
C ASP A 208 9.37 9.77 4.80
N SER A 209 9.66 8.63 5.43
CA SER A 209 10.96 7.98 5.34
C SER A 209 11.32 7.64 3.89
N ARG A 210 12.55 8.00 3.49
CA ARG A 210 13.05 7.82 2.12
C ARG A 210 14.10 6.71 2.04
N GLY A 211 14.04 5.91 0.98
CA GLY A 211 15.17 5.10 0.53
C GLY A 211 16.23 5.96 -0.18
N ARG A 212 17.39 5.39 -0.52
CA ARG A 212 18.37 6.11 -1.37
C ARG A 212 17.75 6.33 -2.77
N GLY A 213 17.55 7.59 -3.15
CA GLY A 213 16.94 7.99 -4.43
C GLY A 213 16.00 9.18 -4.23
N ARG A 214 16.26 10.31 -4.92
CA ARG A 214 15.41 11.51 -4.87
C ARG A 214 14.24 11.35 -5.83
N MET A 215 13.10 10.91 -5.34
CA MET A 215 11.81 11.22 -5.96
C MET A 215 11.07 12.18 -5.03
N SER A 216 10.58 13.29 -5.58
CA SER A 216 9.74 14.24 -4.84
C SER A 216 8.37 13.61 -4.63
N SER A 217 7.91 13.54 -3.38
CA SER A 217 6.54 13.11 -3.07
C SER A 217 5.55 14.13 -3.62
N LEU A 218 4.45 13.65 -4.21
CA LEU A 218 3.43 14.49 -4.85
C LEU A 218 2.15 14.59 -4.02
N SER A 219 1.87 13.60 -3.16
CA SER A 219 0.83 13.70 -2.14
C SER A 219 1.18 12.91 -0.88
N SER A 220 0.69 13.41 0.26
CA SER A 220 0.78 12.71 1.54
C SER A 220 -0.45 13.05 2.37
N ALA A 221 -1.12 12.04 2.90
CA ALA A 221 -2.25 12.23 3.81
C ALA A 221 -2.01 11.47 5.11
N VAL A 222 -2.60 11.97 6.19
CA VAL A 222 -2.91 11.18 7.38
C VAL A 222 -4.38 11.43 7.68
N LEU A 223 -5.13 10.34 7.81
CA LEU A 223 -6.57 10.31 8.04
C LEU A 223 -6.87 9.62 9.37
#